data_AF-A0A1I2IK78-F1
#
_entry.id   AF-A0A1I2IK78-F1
#
_cell.length_a   1.000
_cell.length_b   1.000
_cell.length_c   1.000
_cell.angle_alpha   90.00
_cell.angle_beta   90.00
_cell.angle_gamma   90.00
#
_symmetry.space_group_name_H-M   'P 1'
#
loop_
_entity.id
_entity.type
_entity.pdbx_description
1 polymer ?
#
loop_
_entity_poly.entity_id
_entity_poly.type
_entity_poly.pdbx_seq_one_letter_code
_entity_poly.pdbx_strand_id
1 'polypeptide(L)'
;MELLLKELENKKNVANSLLEKQISTVENIEIAWKNRNLKIKTKEDCFLLIASLNLLNASIKDKSNKKIIHYGGIKLNVTRLIDFLIQNENLVDDFWINPEENNCAYIFIYNLQFTFHSITITEIIAEFTVSSKNKIKPWEEIRLQKIANDIFLIANKIKLKSIWK
;
A
#
# COMPACT_ATOMS: atom_id res chain seq x y z
N MET A 1 17.44 8.30 7.08
CA MET A 1 16.51 7.72 6.09
C MET A 1 16.95 6.32 5.75
N GLU A 2 18.20 6.16 5.31
CA GLU A 2 18.87 4.89 5.04
C GLU A 2 18.64 3.78 6.08
N LEU A 3 18.81 4.06 7.38
CA LEU A 3 18.57 3.07 8.44
C LEU A 3 17.13 2.49 8.42
N LEU A 4 16.12 3.32 8.15
CA LEU A 4 14.73 2.89 8.08
C LEU A 4 14.44 2.07 6.81
N LEU A 5 15.11 2.40 5.69
CA LEU A 5 15.01 1.62 4.47
C LEU A 5 15.67 0.24 4.64
N LYS A 6 16.80 0.16 5.34
CA LYS A 6 17.42 -1.11 5.72
C LYS A 6 16.53 -1.93 6.66
N GLU A 7 15.82 -1.26 7.57
CA GLU A 7 14.82 -1.91 8.43
C GLU A 7 13.68 -2.50 7.60
N LEU A 8 13.14 -1.77 6.61
CA LEU A 8 12.11 -2.29 5.68
C LEU A 8 12.60 -3.53 4.92
N GLU A 9 13.82 -3.50 4.42
CA GLU A 9 14.42 -4.62 3.68
C GLU A 9 14.52 -5.87 4.57
N ASN A 10 15.00 -5.70 5.80
CA ASN A 10 15.05 -6.80 6.76
C ASN A 10 13.66 -7.37 7.05
N LYS A 11 12.62 -6.51 7.14
CA LYS A 11 11.23 -6.96 7.33
C LYS A 11 10.71 -7.71 6.11
N LYS A 12 10.96 -7.22 4.89
CA LYS A 12 10.63 -7.89 3.62
C LYS A 12 11.16 -9.32 3.61
N ASN A 13 12.43 -9.50 3.94
CA ASN A 13 13.12 -10.79 3.91
C ASN A 13 12.53 -11.84 4.87
N VAL A 14 11.91 -11.42 5.98
CA VAL A 14 11.27 -12.36 6.92
C VAL A 14 9.77 -12.55 6.67
N ALA A 15 9.16 -11.80 5.75
CA ALA A 15 7.70 -11.81 5.56
C ALA A 15 7.16 -13.20 5.20
N ASN A 16 7.85 -13.91 4.30
CA ASN A 16 7.40 -15.22 3.82
C ASN A 16 7.66 -16.34 4.85
N SER A 17 8.67 -16.23 5.71
CA SER A 17 8.97 -17.23 6.76
C SER A 17 8.04 -17.16 7.97
N LEU A 18 7.27 -16.08 8.13
CA LEU A 18 6.31 -15.97 9.23
C LEU A 18 5.15 -16.95 9.06
N LEU A 19 4.89 -17.75 10.09
CA LEU A 19 3.74 -18.66 10.13
C LEU A 19 2.43 -17.89 10.29
N GLU A 20 2.44 -16.83 11.09
CA GLU A 20 1.26 -16.02 11.39
C GLU A 20 1.47 -14.54 11.05
N LYS A 21 0.36 -13.83 10.83
CA LYS A 21 0.37 -12.38 10.65
C LYS A 21 0.71 -11.71 11.99
N GLN A 22 1.52 -10.66 11.96
CA GLN A 22 1.73 -9.80 13.11
C GLN A 22 0.43 -9.13 13.58
N ILE A 23 0.21 -9.20 14.88
CA ILE A 23 -0.92 -8.54 15.53
C ILE A 23 -0.76 -7.02 15.37
N SER A 24 -1.83 -6.38 14.90
CA SER A 24 -1.90 -4.92 14.77
C SER A 24 -2.69 -4.37 15.95
N THR A 25 -2.23 -3.27 16.54
CA THR A 25 -2.98 -2.63 17.62
C THR A 25 -4.20 -1.89 17.05
N VAL A 26 -5.26 -1.76 17.86
CA VAL A 26 -6.44 -0.96 17.52
C VAL A 26 -6.03 0.48 17.18
N GLU A 27 -5.13 1.06 17.97
CA GLU A 27 -4.58 2.41 17.74
C GLU A 27 -3.94 2.55 16.34
N ASN A 28 -3.10 1.60 15.93
CA ASN A 28 -2.46 1.65 14.61
C ASN A 28 -3.50 1.53 13.48
N ILE A 29 -4.54 0.72 13.66
CA ILE A 29 -5.64 0.58 12.71
C ILE A 29 -6.42 1.90 12.59
N GLU A 30 -6.71 2.57 13.71
CA GLU A 30 -7.39 3.86 13.72
C GLU A 30 -6.57 4.97 13.05
N ILE A 31 -5.26 5.02 13.29
CA ILE A 31 -4.36 5.97 12.62
C ILE A 31 -4.29 5.68 11.12
N ALA A 32 -4.10 4.41 10.73
CA ALA A 32 -4.12 4.02 9.32
C ALA A 32 -5.46 4.34 8.66
N TRP A 33 -6.57 4.18 9.38
CA TRP A 33 -7.89 4.56 8.91
C TRP A 33 -7.94 6.06 8.64
N LYS A 34 -7.49 6.92 9.56
CA LYS A 34 -7.42 8.38 9.33
C LYS A 34 -6.54 8.72 8.12
N ASN A 35 -5.39 8.06 7.99
CA ASN A 35 -4.43 8.28 6.90
C ASN A 35 -4.93 7.87 5.52
N ARG A 36 -6.01 7.09 5.39
CA ARG A 36 -6.53 6.66 4.07
C ARG A 36 -6.93 7.83 3.15
N ASN A 37 -7.18 9.01 3.72
CA ASN A 37 -7.53 10.25 2.99
C ASN A 37 -6.37 11.27 2.98
N LEU A 38 -5.15 10.84 3.28
CA LEU A 38 -4.00 11.72 3.33
C LEU A 38 -3.77 12.36 1.96
N LYS A 39 -3.58 13.69 1.96
CA LYS A 39 -3.25 14.44 0.74
C LYS A 39 -1.79 14.17 0.37
N ILE A 40 -1.58 13.53 -0.77
CA ILE A 40 -0.25 13.16 -1.23
C ILE A 40 0.45 14.40 -1.81
N LYS A 41 1.60 14.78 -1.24
CA LYS A 41 2.48 15.82 -1.78
C LYS A 41 3.89 15.30 -2.06
N THR A 42 4.32 14.28 -1.31
CA THR A 42 5.65 13.69 -1.44
C THR A 42 5.58 12.17 -1.59
N LYS A 43 6.71 11.55 -1.95
CA LYS A 43 6.84 10.09 -1.99
C LYS A 43 6.60 9.45 -0.62
N GLU A 44 6.99 10.12 0.47
CA GLU A 44 6.72 9.67 1.84
C GLU A 44 5.23 9.73 2.21
N ASP A 45 4.49 10.74 1.72
CA ASP A 45 3.03 10.77 1.85
C ASP A 45 2.40 9.58 1.15
N CYS A 46 2.84 9.33 -0.09
CA CYS A 46 2.37 8.21 -0.89
C CYS A 46 2.65 6.87 -0.19
N PHE A 47 3.88 6.70 0.32
CA PHE A 47 4.27 5.50 1.06
C PHE A 47 3.44 5.29 2.32
N LEU A 48 3.21 6.34 3.12
CA LEU A 48 2.39 6.25 4.33
C LEU A 48 0.95 5.86 3.99
N LEU A 49 0.37 6.41 2.93
CA LEU A 49 -0.96 6.04 2.47
C LEU A 49 -1.03 4.57 2.02
N ILE A 50 -0.08 4.12 1.18
CA ILE A 50 0.00 2.73 0.71
C ILE A 50 0.14 1.75 1.89
N ALA A 51 1.05 2.04 2.82
CA ALA A 51 1.26 1.24 4.01
C ALA A 51 0.00 1.19 4.90
N SER A 52 -0.71 2.31 5.01
CA SER A 52 -1.99 2.38 5.74
C SER A 52 -3.04 1.50 5.06
N LEU A 53 -3.21 1.58 3.74
CA LEU A 53 -4.16 0.74 3.00
C LEU A 53 -3.80 -0.75 3.09
N ASN A 54 -2.52 -1.11 3.08
CA ASN A 54 -2.05 -2.48 3.28
C ASN A 54 -2.40 -3.00 4.70
N LEU A 55 -2.17 -2.18 5.73
CA LEU A 55 -2.53 -2.53 7.11
C LEU A 55 -4.05 -2.70 7.27
N LEU A 56 -4.84 -1.82 6.68
CA LEU A 56 -6.30 -1.91 6.70
C LEU A 56 -6.79 -3.17 5.98
N ASN A 57 -6.26 -3.48 4.80
CA ASN A 57 -6.59 -4.68 4.04
C ASN A 57 -6.18 -5.97 4.79
N ALA A 58 -5.06 -5.94 5.51
CA ALA A 58 -4.64 -7.05 6.35
C ALA A 58 -5.55 -7.21 7.59
N SER A 59 -6.16 -6.12 8.08
CA SER A 59 -6.90 -6.10 9.36
C SER A 59 -8.40 -6.30 9.21
N ILE A 60 -8.97 -6.05 8.04
CA ILE A 60 -10.42 -6.18 7.80
C ILE A 60 -10.94 -7.62 7.83
N LYS A 61 -10.03 -8.60 7.72
CA LYS A 61 -10.37 -10.02 7.88
C LYS A 61 -10.71 -10.38 9.32
N ASP A 62 -10.25 -9.61 10.29
CA ASP A 62 -10.61 -9.78 11.69
C ASP A 62 -11.97 -9.10 11.95
N LYS A 63 -12.92 -9.90 12.45
CA LYS A 63 -14.28 -9.45 12.77
C LYS A 63 -14.28 -8.38 13.86
N SER A 64 -13.32 -8.36 14.77
CA SER A 64 -13.20 -7.37 15.84
C SER A 64 -13.06 -5.94 15.31
N ASN A 65 -12.44 -5.79 14.13
CA ASN A 65 -12.13 -4.50 13.52
C ASN A 65 -13.28 -3.92 12.69
N LYS A 66 -14.35 -4.68 12.43
CA LYS A 66 -15.49 -4.21 11.60
C LYS A 66 -16.23 -3.00 12.16
N LYS A 67 -16.07 -2.72 13.46
CA LYS A 67 -16.60 -1.50 14.10
C LYS A 67 -15.80 -0.24 13.75
N ILE A 68 -14.53 -0.42 13.37
CA ILE A 68 -13.58 0.66 13.09
C ILE A 68 -13.49 0.89 11.57
N ILE A 69 -13.43 -0.20 10.80
CA ILE A 69 -13.11 -0.18 9.38
C ILE A 69 -14.14 -0.94 8.55
N HIS A 70 -14.40 -0.47 7.33
CA HIS A 70 -15.30 -1.13 6.38
C HIS A 70 -14.69 -1.20 4.98
N TYR A 71 -15.09 -2.23 4.23
CA TYR A 71 -14.40 -2.62 3.01
C TYR A 71 -14.51 -1.59 1.88
N GLY A 72 -15.68 -0.96 1.74
CA GLY A 72 -15.90 0.12 0.78
C GLY A 72 -14.94 1.30 0.97
N GLY A 73 -14.61 1.63 2.22
CA GLY A 73 -13.67 2.71 2.57
C GLY A 73 -12.20 2.36 2.35
N ILE A 74 -11.86 1.12 2.01
CA ILE A 74 -10.51 0.73 1.59
C ILE A 74 -10.45 0.73 0.06
N LYS A 75 -11.40 0.03 -0.60
CA LYS A 75 -11.43 -0.10 -2.07
C LYS A 75 -11.51 1.24 -2.80
N LEU A 76 -12.36 2.14 -2.32
CA LEU A 76 -12.50 3.47 -2.93
C LEU A 76 -11.18 4.26 -2.83
N ASN A 77 -10.49 4.16 -1.70
CA ASN A 77 -9.23 4.86 -1.47
C ASN A 77 -8.07 4.24 -2.26
N VAL A 78 -8.05 2.93 -2.48
CA VAL A 78 -7.12 2.28 -3.42
C VAL A 78 -7.36 2.81 -4.83
N THR A 79 -8.61 2.82 -5.30
CA THR A 79 -8.94 3.28 -6.66
C THR A 79 -8.48 4.73 -6.87
N ARG A 80 -8.80 5.63 -5.93
CA ARG A 80 -8.34 7.03 -5.95
C ARG A 80 -6.83 7.18 -5.95
N LEU A 81 -6.12 6.32 -5.22
CA LEU A 81 -4.66 6.30 -5.22
C LEU A 81 -4.15 5.92 -6.62
N ILE A 82 -4.71 4.90 -7.26
CA ILE A 82 -4.29 4.48 -8.61
C ILE A 82 -4.55 5.57 -9.65
N ASP A 83 -5.76 6.17 -9.66
CA ASP A 83 -6.08 7.31 -10.54
C ASP A 83 -5.06 8.45 -10.37
N PHE A 84 -4.67 8.74 -9.13
CA PHE A 84 -3.70 9.77 -8.80
C PHE A 84 -2.28 9.39 -9.27
N LEU A 85 -1.85 8.13 -9.11
CA LEU A 85 -0.54 7.67 -9.56
C LEU A 85 -0.39 7.68 -11.08
N ILE A 86 -1.45 7.36 -11.84
CA ILE A 86 -1.47 7.48 -13.31
C ILE A 86 -1.14 8.91 -13.76
N GLN A 87 -1.53 9.91 -12.97
CA GLN A 87 -1.27 11.32 -13.25
C GLN A 87 0.03 11.84 -12.62
N ASN A 88 0.65 11.08 -11.71
CA ASN A 88 1.80 11.49 -10.88
C ASN A 88 2.82 10.36 -10.72
N GLU A 89 3.31 9.83 -11.84
CA GLU A 89 4.11 8.59 -11.90
C GLU A 89 5.41 8.64 -11.07
N ASN A 90 5.93 9.83 -10.73
CA ASN A 90 7.18 10.01 -9.99
C ASN A 90 7.08 9.82 -8.45
N LEU A 91 5.89 9.54 -7.93
CA LEU A 91 5.66 9.38 -6.49
C LEU A 91 5.87 7.95 -5.98
N VAL A 92 6.08 7.00 -6.89
CA VAL A 92 6.44 5.61 -6.60
C VAL A 92 7.64 5.21 -7.48
N ASP A 93 8.25 4.06 -7.19
CA ASP A 93 9.35 3.55 -8.02
C ASP A 93 8.82 2.92 -9.32
N ASP A 94 7.65 2.28 -9.24
CA ASP A 94 6.94 1.73 -10.38
C ASP A 94 5.48 1.39 -10.00
N PHE A 95 4.59 1.25 -10.97
CA PHE A 95 3.28 0.62 -10.76
C PHE A 95 2.69 0.10 -12.08
N TRP A 96 1.85 -0.93 -11.97
CA TRP A 96 1.10 -1.47 -13.10
C TRP A 96 -0.20 -2.09 -12.61
N ILE A 97 -1.09 -2.38 -13.56
CA ILE A 97 -2.36 -3.03 -13.31
C ILE A 97 -2.43 -4.26 -14.20
N ASN A 98 -2.73 -5.41 -13.61
CA ASN A 98 -2.99 -6.64 -14.35
C ASN A 98 -4.50 -6.90 -14.37
N PRO A 99 -5.19 -6.68 -15.51
CA PRO A 99 -6.61 -6.97 -15.65
C PRO A 99 -6.95 -8.45 -15.51
N GLU A 100 -6.05 -9.35 -15.92
CA GLU A 100 -6.24 -10.80 -15.87
C GLU A 100 -6.23 -11.34 -14.42
N GLU A 101 -5.48 -10.68 -13.54
CA GLU A 101 -5.42 -10.97 -12.10
C GLU A 101 -6.51 -10.22 -11.32
N ASN A 102 -7.76 -10.27 -11.81
CA ASN A 102 -8.91 -9.61 -11.18
C ASN A 102 -8.67 -8.12 -10.90
N ASN A 103 -8.17 -7.41 -11.92
CA ASN A 103 -7.79 -6.00 -11.83
C ASN A 103 -6.86 -5.72 -10.63
N CYS A 104 -5.76 -6.48 -10.52
CA CYS A 104 -4.81 -6.29 -9.43
C CYS A 104 -3.86 -5.13 -9.76
N ALA A 105 -3.84 -4.13 -8.89
CA ALA A 105 -2.83 -3.08 -8.91
C ALA A 105 -1.59 -3.53 -8.15
N TYR A 106 -0.43 -3.34 -8.77
CA TYR A 106 0.89 -3.55 -8.20
C TYR A 106 1.57 -2.20 -8.07
N ILE A 107 2.06 -1.88 -6.87
CA ILE A 107 2.73 -0.61 -6.58
C ILE A 107 4.08 -0.93 -5.96
N PHE A 108 5.16 -0.48 -6.59
CA PHE A 108 6.52 -0.66 -6.12
C PHE A 108 7.03 0.64 -5.50
N ILE A 109 7.43 0.60 -4.22
CA ILE A 109 7.95 1.75 -3.50
C ILE A 109 8.90 1.32 -2.38
N TYR A 110 10.07 1.93 -2.30
CA TYR A 110 11.10 1.63 -1.29
C TYR A 110 11.43 0.13 -1.20
N ASN A 111 11.62 -0.49 -2.37
CA ASN A 111 11.88 -1.92 -2.54
C ASN A 111 10.77 -2.85 -2.05
N LEU A 112 9.55 -2.35 -1.87
CA LEU A 112 8.37 -3.15 -1.49
C LEU A 112 7.36 -3.16 -2.62
N GLN A 113 6.87 -4.34 -2.98
CA GLN A 113 5.76 -4.50 -3.91
C GLN A 113 4.45 -4.73 -3.16
N PHE A 114 3.56 -3.75 -3.21
CA PHE A 114 2.21 -3.84 -2.68
C PHE A 114 1.23 -4.31 -3.75
N THR A 115 0.24 -5.08 -3.34
CA THR A 115 -0.80 -5.62 -4.24
C THR A 115 -2.19 -5.28 -3.71
N PHE A 116 -3.06 -4.76 -4.57
CA PHE A 116 -4.47 -4.51 -4.26
C PHE A 116 -5.35 -5.12 -5.34
N HIS A 117 -6.14 -6.13 -4.96
CA HIS A 117 -7.00 -6.88 -5.88
C HIS A 117 -8.38 -6.22 -6.00
N SER A 118 -9.04 -6.44 -7.14
CA SER A 118 -10.39 -5.97 -7.42
C SER A 118 -10.53 -4.45 -7.26
N ILE A 119 -9.57 -3.70 -7.82
CA ILE A 119 -9.70 -2.24 -7.91
C ILE A 119 -10.88 -1.90 -8.82
N THR A 120 -11.56 -0.80 -8.55
CA THR A 120 -12.63 -0.32 -9.42
C THR A 120 -11.99 0.28 -10.67
N ILE A 121 -12.49 -0.09 -11.85
CA ILE A 121 -12.02 0.45 -13.13
C ILE A 121 -12.75 1.75 -13.42
N THR A 122 -12.04 2.86 -13.31
CA THR A 122 -12.44 4.19 -13.81
C THR A 122 -12.08 4.32 -15.29
N GLU A 123 -12.55 5.37 -15.96
CA GLU A 123 -12.14 5.69 -17.33
C GLU A 123 -10.62 5.86 -17.44
N ILE A 124 -10.01 6.61 -16.50
CA ILE A 124 -8.55 6.83 -16.43
C ILE A 124 -7.80 5.50 -16.29
N ILE A 125 -8.27 4.62 -15.41
CA ILE A 125 -7.66 3.29 -15.22
C ILE A 125 -7.83 2.43 -16.47
N ALA A 126 -9.02 2.43 -17.10
CA ALA A 126 -9.28 1.67 -18.31
C ALA A 126 -8.32 2.08 -19.44
N GLU A 127 -8.19 3.39 -19.69
CA GLU A 127 -7.26 3.93 -20.67
C GLU A 127 -5.81 3.56 -20.35
N PHE A 128 -5.39 3.69 -19.08
CA PHE A 128 -4.05 3.31 -18.67
C PHE A 128 -3.77 1.83 -18.94
N THR A 129 -4.70 0.93 -18.60
CA THR A 129 -4.49 -0.53 -18.70
C THR A 129 -4.19 -1.02 -20.12
N VAL A 130 -4.75 -0.38 -21.14
CA VAL A 130 -4.52 -0.71 -22.56
C VAL A 130 -3.40 0.12 -23.21
N SER A 131 -2.84 1.08 -22.48
CA SER A 131 -1.77 1.95 -22.97
C SER A 131 -0.40 1.26 -22.92
N SER A 132 0.54 1.74 -23.73
CA SER A 132 1.94 1.30 -23.69
C SER A 132 2.68 1.64 -22.39
N LYS A 133 2.08 2.45 -21.51
CA LYS A 133 2.62 2.78 -20.20
C LYS A 133 2.40 1.67 -19.17
N ASN A 134 1.33 0.89 -19.28
CA ASN A 134 1.04 -0.21 -18.35
C ASN A 134 1.93 -1.43 -18.65
N LYS A 135 3.15 -1.40 -18.13
CA LYS A 135 4.13 -2.49 -18.30
C LYS A 135 3.94 -3.53 -17.20
N ILE A 136 3.13 -4.54 -17.48
CA ILE A 136 2.88 -5.65 -16.55
C ILE A 136 4.20 -6.38 -16.25
N LYS A 137 4.48 -6.57 -14.95
CA LYS A 137 5.65 -7.30 -14.45
C LYS A 137 5.23 -8.44 -13.51
N PRO A 138 6.09 -9.46 -13.31
CA PRO A 138 5.83 -10.52 -12.36
C PRO A 138 5.64 -10.00 -10.92
N TRP A 139 4.79 -10.69 -10.17
CA TRP A 139 4.69 -10.52 -8.73
C TRP A 139 5.95 -11.09 -8.05
N GLU A 140 6.49 -10.41 -7.03
CA GLU A 140 7.64 -10.84 -6.24
C GLU A 140 7.31 -12.02 -5.31
N GLU A 141 6.04 -12.43 -5.23
CA GLU A 141 5.56 -13.53 -4.38
C GLU A 141 5.78 -13.31 -2.87
N ILE A 142 5.90 -12.04 -2.47
CA ILE A 142 6.08 -11.64 -1.06
C ILE A 142 4.75 -11.13 -0.49
N ARG A 143 4.27 -11.80 0.56
CA ARG A 143 2.99 -11.45 1.21
C ARG A 143 3.19 -10.44 2.33
N LEU A 144 3.27 -9.15 1.97
CA LEU A 144 3.47 -8.04 2.90
C LEU A 144 2.36 -7.87 3.96
N GLN A 145 1.18 -8.48 3.78
CA GLN A 145 0.10 -8.41 4.77
C GLN A 145 0.49 -9.05 6.12
N LYS A 146 1.44 -10.01 6.11
CA LYS A 146 1.96 -10.65 7.34
C LYS A 146 2.73 -9.69 8.24
N ILE A 147 3.35 -8.66 7.66
CA ILE A 147 4.17 -7.66 8.34
C ILE A 147 3.60 -6.24 8.19
N ALA A 148 2.30 -6.12 7.91
CA ALA A 148 1.69 -4.84 7.56
C ALA A 148 1.79 -3.80 8.68
N ASN A 149 1.77 -4.24 9.94
CA ASN A 149 1.92 -3.37 11.10
C ASN A 149 3.33 -2.75 11.16
N ASP A 150 4.37 -3.55 10.99
CA ASP A 150 5.76 -3.07 10.99
C ASP A 150 6.02 -2.10 9.83
N ILE A 151 5.55 -2.44 8.62
CA ILE A 151 5.65 -1.55 7.46
C ILE A 151 4.98 -0.20 7.75
N PHE A 152 3.78 -0.22 8.32
CA PHE A 152 3.06 1.01 8.68
C PHE A 152 3.82 1.85 9.72
N LEU A 153 4.34 1.23 10.78
CA LEU A 153 5.13 1.95 11.79
C LEU A 153 6.39 2.58 11.21
N ILE A 154 7.09 1.87 10.32
CA ILE A 154 8.28 2.39 9.65
C ILE A 154 7.91 3.52 8.68
N ALA A 155 6.83 3.38 7.91
CA ALA A 155 6.32 4.44 7.05
C ALA A 155 5.99 5.72 7.83
N ASN A 156 5.37 5.58 9.00
CA ASN A 156 5.08 6.71 9.88
C ASN A 156 6.36 7.40 10.38
N LYS A 157 7.37 6.61 10.79
CA LYS A 157 8.70 7.15 11.18
C LYS A 157 9.39 7.89 10.01
N ILE A 158 9.30 7.35 8.80
CA ILE A 158 9.83 7.98 7.58
C ILE A 158 9.15 9.32 7.35
N LYS A 159 7.81 9.36 7.40
CA LYS A 159 7.05 10.60 7.20
C LYS A 159 7.35 11.65 8.27
N LEU A 160 7.45 11.26 9.54
CA LEU A 160 7.82 12.19 10.61
C LEU A 160 9.21 12.78 10.37
N LYS A 161 10.19 11.95 10.00
CA LYS A 161 11.56 12.44 9.72
C LYS A 161 11.65 13.35 8.50
N SER A 162 10.78 13.21 7.52
CA SER A 162 10.79 14.06 6.32
C SER A 162 10.23 15.46 6.57
N ILE A 163 9.47 15.67 7.66
CA ILE A 163 8.93 16.98 8.04
C ILE A 163 10.03 17.88 8.63
N TRP A 164 11.04 17.27 9.26
CA TRP A 164 12.13 17.97 9.97
C TRP A 164 13.44 18.00 9.19
N LYS A 165 13.40 17.77 7.88
CA LYS A 165 14.52 17.91 6.95
C LYS A 165 14.35 19.16 6.12
#